data_AF-A0A7T1T5A1-F1
#
_entry.id   AF-A0A7T1T5A1-F1
#
_cell.length_a   1.000
_cell.length_b   1.000
_cell.length_c   1.000
_cell.angle_alpha   90.00
_cell.angle_beta   90.00
_cell.angle_gamma   90.00
#
_symmetry.space_group_name_H-M   'P 1'
#
loop_
_entity.id
_entity.type
_entity.pdbx_description
1 polymer ?
#
loop_
_entity_poly.entity_id
_entity_poly.type
_entity_poly.pdbx_seq_one_letter_code
_entity_poly.pdbx_strand_id
1 'polypeptide(L)'
;MPERVRESRGYGQQRSGALSGLLKRIGLAEVYNPSMLPTLRPGDRLVVKYGSRVRPGAVVLLRHPLQHDLLIVKRAVERRSGGWWVVGDNSQVRNDSREFGAVPDDLMVARAWVRLRPPRGPQRSLRPVLPWVFSAVRPLVVLPAGRSGTASASSSSLTSLLSRLSRRLRAR
;
A
#
# COMPACT_ATOMS: atom_id res chain seq x y z
N MET A 1 41.60 50.67 19.30
CA MET A 1 40.37 49.93 19.71
C MET A 1 39.31 50.97 20.01
N PRO A 2 38.06 50.88 19.48
CA PRO A 2 37.28 49.66 19.23
C PRO A 2 37.10 49.36 17.73
N GLU A 3 37.29 48.12 17.29
CA GLU A 3 36.38 46.96 17.32
C GLU A 3 35.35 47.01 16.18
N ARG A 4 35.70 46.34 15.07
CA ARG A 4 34.82 46.16 13.91
C ARG A 4 33.66 45.24 14.31
N VAL A 5 32.46 45.78 14.13
CA VAL A 5 31.20 45.05 14.12
C VAL A 5 31.29 43.85 13.17
N ARG A 6 31.33 42.64 13.72
CA ARG A 6 31.02 41.39 13.00
C ARG A 6 29.51 41.16 13.07
N GLU A 7 28.77 41.76 12.14
CA GLU A 7 27.46 41.24 11.77
C GLU A 7 27.63 40.26 10.60
N SER A 8 27.91 39.01 10.92
CA SER A 8 27.69 37.91 9.98
C SER A 8 26.28 37.38 10.18
N ARG A 9 25.31 38.02 9.51
CA ARG A 9 23.93 37.56 9.43
C ARG A 9 23.89 36.14 8.87
N GLY A 10 23.44 35.20 9.70
CA GLY A 10 23.20 33.83 9.31
C GLY A 10 22.04 33.74 8.32
N TYR A 11 22.37 33.55 7.04
CA TYR A 11 21.44 33.08 6.02
C TYR A 11 21.96 31.74 5.49
N GLY A 12 21.40 30.63 5.99
CA GLY A 12 21.77 29.33 5.45
C GLY A 12 21.39 28.08 6.25
N GLN A 13 20.28 28.07 7.01
CA GLN A 13 19.94 26.83 7.73
C GLN A 13 18.45 26.65 8.04
N GLN A 14 17.56 26.79 7.05
CA GLN A 14 16.13 26.50 7.24
C GLN A 14 15.52 25.50 6.25
N ARG A 15 16.27 24.99 5.26
CA ARG A 15 15.73 24.01 4.29
C ARG A 15 15.95 22.54 4.67
N SER A 16 16.86 22.24 5.60
CA SER A 16 17.24 20.85 5.94
C SER A 16 16.40 20.22 7.06
N GLY A 17 15.71 21.02 7.88
CA GLY A 17 14.92 20.53 9.02
C GLY A 17 13.58 19.90 8.62
N ALA A 18 12.92 20.43 7.59
CA ALA A 18 11.62 19.92 7.12
C ALA A 18 11.72 18.52 6.51
N LEU A 19 12.78 18.25 5.75
CA LEU A 19 13.04 16.92 5.18
C LEU A 19 13.42 15.91 6.27
N SER A 20 14.20 16.30 7.28
CA SER A 20 14.51 15.44 8.43
C SER A 20 13.25 15.03 9.20
N GLY A 21 12.33 15.97 9.47
CA GLY A 21 11.04 15.66 10.11
C GLY A 21 10.11 14.80 9.26
N LEU A 22 10.14 14.96 7.93
CA LEU A 22 9.34 14.16 7.00
C LEU A 22 9.87 12.72 6.88
N LEU A 23 11.19 12.54 6.87
CA LEU A 23 11.85 11.24 6.83
C LEU A 23 11.68 10.46 8.14
N LYS A 24 11.58 11.13 9.31
CA LYS A 24 11.25 10.48 10.59
C LYS A 24 9.93 9.69 10.56
N ARG A 25 9.04 9.98 9.62
CA ARG A 25 7.73 9.33 9.48
C ARG A 25 7.72 8.23 8.42
N ILE A 26 8.84 7.94 7.78
CA ILE A 26 8.95 6.88 6.77
C ILE A 26 9.69 5.69 7.38
N GLY A 27 9.20 4.49 7.12
CA GLY A 27 9.81 3.23 7.57
C GLY A 27 9.85 2.18 6.46
N LEU A 28 10.55 1.09 6.76
CA LEU A 28 10.52 -0.14 5.97
C LEU A 28 9.83 -1.25 6.78
N ALA A 29 8.94 -1.99 6.13
CA ALA A 29 8.32 -3.17 6.69
C ALA A 29 8.51 -4.36 5.73
N GLU A 30 8.81 -5.54 6.27
CA GLU A 30 8.90 -6.77 5.48
C GLU A 30 7.58 -7.55 5.55
N VAL A 31 7.16 -8.11 4.43
CA VAL A 31 5.95 -8.93 4.34
C VAL A 31 6.33 -10.38 4.65
N TYR A 32 5.76 -10.97 5.70
CA TYR A 32 6.04 -12.38 6.05
C TYR A 32 4.93 -13.33 5.61
N ASN A 33 3.67 -12.91 5.69
CA ASN A 33 2.51 -13.78 5.48
C ASN A 33 1.96 -13.68 4.03
N PRO A 34 1.56 -14.81 3.40
CA PRO A 34 0.96 -14.83 2.06
C PRO A 34 -0.43 -14.18 1.92
N SER A 35 -1.00 -13.57 2.97
CA SER A 35 -2.36 -13.01 2.94
C SER A 35 -2.60 -11.87 1.94
N MET A 36 -1.53 -11.28 1.42
CA MET A 36 -1.58 -10.20 0.42
C MET A 36 -1.21 -10.67 -1.00
N LEU A 37 -1.08 -11.99 -1.23
CA LEU A 37 -0.93 -12.53 -2.58
C LEU A 37 -2.17 -12.21 -3.43
N PRO A 38 -2.04 -11.92 -4.73
CA PRO A 38 -0.80 -11.87 -5.52
C PRO A 38 -0.06 -10.52 -5.44
N THR A 39 -0.63 -9.51 -4.78
CA THR A 39 -0.09 -8.14 -4.71
C THR A 39 1.27 -8.07 -4.05
N LEU A 40 1.40 -8.69 -2.88
CA LEU A 40 2.63 -8.77 -2.08
C LEU A 40 2.98 -10.23 -1.84
N ARG A 41 4.25 -10.56 -2.04
CA ARG A 41 4.81 -11.87 -1.72
C ARG A 41 5.55 -11.80 -0.39
N PRO A 42 5.62 -12.92 0.35
CA PRO A 42 6.59 -13.04 1.44
C PRO A 42 8.00 -12.63 0.99
N GLY A 43 8.69 -11.84 1.80
CA GLY A 43 9.99 -11.24 1.52
C GLY A 43 9.95 -9.91 0.75
N ASP A 44 8.79 -9.47 0.25
CA ASP A 44 8.65 -8.11 -0.30
C ASP A 44 8.83 -7.09 0.84
N ARG A 45 9.54 -5.98 0.56
CA ARG A 45 9.70 -4.85 1.48
C ARG A 45 8.76 -3.72 1.08
N LEU A 46 8.21 -3.03 2.07
CA LEU A 46 7.26 -1.93 1.89
C LEU A 46 7.85 -0.65 2.43
N VAL A 47 7.83 0.40 1.62
CA VAL A 47 8.03 1.77 2.11
C VAL A 47 6.70 2.24 2.70
N VAL A 48 6.70 2.47 4.01
CA VAL A 48 5.51 2.87 4.77
C VAL A 48 5.66 4.29 5.29
N LYS A 49 4.54 4.99 5.47
CA LYS A 49 4.48 6.31 6.10
C LYS A 49 3.59 6.26 7.34
N TYR A 50 4.18 6.43 8.52
CA TYR A 50 3.53 6.40 9.82
C TYR A 50 2.58 7.57 10.04
N GLY A 51 1.44 7.29 10.68
CA GLY A 51 0.39 8.28 10.97
C GLY A 51 -0.20 8.92 9.71
N SER A 52 -0.18 8.22 8.57
CA SER A 52 -0.83 8.67 7.34
C SER A 52 -2.32 8.38 7.40
N ARG A 53 -3.15 9.30 6.90
CA ARG A 53 -4.58 9.05 6.74
C ARG A 53 -4.81 7.86 5.79
N VAL A 54 -5.49 6.84 6.29
CA VAL A 54 -5.90 5.65 5.52
C VAL A 54 -6.98 6.05 4.51
N ARG A 55 -6.97 5.40 3.34
CA ARG A 55 -7.95 5.60 2.27
C ARG A 55 -8.44 4.23 1.79
N PRO A 56 -9.67 4.12 1.26
CA PRO A 56 -10.12 2.91 0.57
C PRO A 56 -9.11 2.48 -0.49
N GLY A 57 -8.86 1.19 -0.63
CA GLY A 57 -7.87 0.60 -1.53
C GLY A 57 -6.42 0.66 -1.04
N ALA A 58 -6.10 1.37 0.05
CA ALA A 58 -4.74 1.47 0.54
C ALA A 58 -4.25 0.17 1.17
N VAL A 59 -2.98 -0.17 0.94
CA VAL A 59 -2.29 -1.20 1.73
C VAL A 59 -1.82 -0.56 3.03
N VAL A 60 -2.17 -1.17 4.16
CA VAL A 60 -1.91 -0.64 5.50
C VAL A 60 -1.18 -1.66 6.35
N LEU A 61 -0.30 -1.14 7.21
CA LEU A 61 0.29 -1.86 8.33
C LEU A 61 -0.54 -1.52 9.56
N LEU A 62 -1.08 -2.53 10.23
CA LEU A 62 -1.91 -2.38 11.42
C LEU A 62 -1.51 -3.38 12.50
N ARG A 63 -1.84 -3.05 13.75
CA ARG A 63 -1.78 -4.00 14.87
C ARG A 63 -2.99 -4.93 14.80
N HIS A 64 -2.76 -6.22 15.06
CA HIS A 64 -3.82 -7.21 15.05
C HIS A 64 -4.76 -7.00 16.26
N PRO A 65 -6.09 -6.88 16.07
CA PRO A 65 -7.01 -6.55 17.16
C PRO A 65 -7.08 -7.61 18.27
N LEU A 66 -6.94 -8.88 17.91
CA LEU A 66 -7.03 -10.01 18.84
C LEU A 66 -5.65 -10.57 19.27
N GLN A 67 -4.55 -10.06 18.72
CA GLN A 67 -3.19 -10.57 18.97
C GLN A 67 -2.28 -9.38 19.24
N HIS A 68 -1.98 -9.17 20.52
CA HIS A 68 -1.17 -8.05 20.96
C HIS A 68 0.20 -8.06 20.27
N ASP A 69 0.65 -6.88 19.87
CA ASP A 69 1.95 -6.62 19.22
C ASP A 69 2.22 -7.31 17.88
N LEU A 70 1.26 -8.07 17.33
CA LEU A 70 1.37 -8.61 15.98
C LEU A 70 1.04 -7.52 14.95
N LEU A 71 2.03 -7.15 14.13
CA LEU A 71 1.82 -6.29 12.97
C LEU A 71 1.46 -7.12 11.73
N ILE A 72 0.36 -6.74 11.09
CA ILE A 72 -0.13 -7.38 9.87
C ILE A 72 -0.30 -6.35 8.76
N VAL A 73 -0.16 -6.81 7.52
CA VAL A 73 -0.40 -6.00 6.32
C VAL A 73 -1.71 -6.46 5.68
N LYS A 74 -2.61 -5.52 5.44
CA LYS A 74 -3.92 -5.75 4.80
C LYS A 74 -4.26 -4.62 3.83
N ARG A 75 -5.30 -4.82 3.02
CA ARG A 75 -5.91 -3.76 2.22
C ARG A 75 -7.10 -3.16 2.96
N ALA A 76 -7.10 -1.85 3.17
CA ALA A 76 -8.25 -1.12 3.65
C ALA A 76 -9.28 -1.05 2.53
N VAL A 77 -10.46 -1.63 2.73
CA VAL A 77 -11.53 -1.67 1.71
C VAL A 77 -12.45 -0.47 1.87
N GLU A 78 -12.98 -0.28 3.08
CA GLU A 78 -13.97 0.76 3.37
C GLU A 78 -14.00 1.12 4.85
N ARG A 79 -14.70 2.19 5.16
CA ARG A 79 -14.95 2.63 6.54
C ARG A 79 -16.30 2.10 7.01
N ARG A 80 -16.36 1.52 8.21
CA ARG A 80 -17.58 1.03 8.87
C ARG A 80 -17.71 1.62 10.28
N SER A 81 -18.82 1.35 10.96
CA SER A 81 -18.93 1.62 12.40
C SER A 81 -17.79 0.92 13.14
N GLY A 82 -17.08 1.65 13.99
CA GLY A 82 -15.93 1.14 14.74
C GLY A 82 -14.57 1.18 14.03
N GLY A 83 -14.49 1.54 12.74
CA GLY A 83 -13.20 1.79 12.09
C GLY A 83 -13.10 1.31 10.63
N TRP A 84 -11.93 0.79 10.26
CA TRP A 84 -11.63 0.31 8.91
C TRP A 84 -11.96 -1.17 8.73
N TRP A 85 -12.70 -1.49 7.68
CA TRP A 85 -12.81 -2.86 7.19
C TRP A 85 -11.59 -3.18 6.33
N VAL A 86 -10.76 -4.11 6.80
CA VAL A 86 -9.52 -4.52 6.14
C VAL A 86 -9.60 -5.97 5.67
N VAL A 87 -9.13 -6.24 4.46
CA VAL A 87 -9.21 -7.57 3.83
C VAL A 87 -7.86 -7.93 3.24
N GLY A 88 -7.47 -9.21 3.31
CA GLY A 88 -6.32 -9.72 2.58
C GLY A 88 -6.63 -9.94 1.10
N ASP A 89 -5.70 -9.62 0.20
CA ASP A 89 -5.89 -9.86 -1.23
C ASP A 89 -5.94 -11.36 -1.57
N ASN A 90 -5.39 -12.22 -0.71
CA ASN A 90 -5.42 -13.67 -0.87
C ASN A 90 -6.68 -14.25 -0.19
N SER A 91 -7.66 -14.64 -1.00
CA SER A 91 -8.92 -15.22 -0.51
C SER A 91 -8.75 -16.52 0.28
N GLN A 92 -7.65 -17.23 0.07
CA GLN A 92 -7.35 -18.52 0.72
C GLN A 92 -6.87 -18.36 2.17
N VAL A 93 -6.43 -17.16 2.56
CA VAL A 93 -5.98 -16.89 3.93
C VAL A 93 -7.05 -16.07 4.63
N ARG A 94 -7.77 -16.69 5.56
CA ARG A 94 -8.65 -15.97 6.47
C ARG A 94 -7.85 -15.58 7.71
N ASN A 95 -7.67 -14.27 7.86
CA ASN A 95 -7.12 -13.58 9.03
C ASN A 95 -7.24 -12.07 8.75
N ASP A 96 -8.48 -11.59 8.67
CA ASP A 96 -8.80 -10.20 8.35
C ASP A 96 -10.15 -9.80 8.98
N SER A 97 -10.73 -8.66 8.59
CA SER A 97 -11.97 -8.16 9.18
C SER A 97 -13.17 -9.12 9.09
N ARG A 98 -13.12 -10.14 8.22
CA ARG A 98 -14.14 -11.20 8.21
C ARG A 98 -14.15 -12.02 9.51
N GLU A 99 -13.08 -12.00 10.29
CA GLU A 99 -12.96 -12.75 11.55
C GLU A 99 -13.02 -11.82 12.77
N PHE A 100 -12.30 -10.69 12.74
CA PHE A 100 -12.20 -9.79 13.89
C PHE A 100 -13.02 -8.49 13.76
N GLY A 101 -13.74 -8.30 12.66
CA GLY A 101 -14.57 -7.11 12.44
C GLY A 101 -13.81 -5.87 11.99
N ALA A 102 -14.43 -4.70 12.13
CA ALA A 102 -13.81 -3.42 11.80
C ALA A 102 -12.68 -3.07 12.78
N VAL A 103 -11.58 -2.53 12.26
CA VAL A 103 -10.38 -2.22 13.04
C VAL A 103 -10.34 -0.72 13.37
N PRO A 104 -10.27 -0.34 14.67
CA PRO A 104 -10.14 1.06 15.08
C PRO A 104 -8.94 1.78 14.47
N ASP A 105 -9.04 3.10 14.31
CA ASP A 105 -7.95 3.92 13.75
C ASP A 105 -6.68 3.86 14.57
N ASP A 106 -6.77 3.69 15.89
CA ASP A 106 -5.59 3.64 16.78
C ASP A 106 -4.72 2.41 16.52
N LEU A 107 -5.28 1.37 15.90
CA LEU A 107 -4.53 0.19 15.47
C LEU A 107 -3.92 0.36 14.06
N MET A 108 -4.27 1.41 13.32
CA MET A 108 -3.71 1.73 12.01
C MET A 108 -2.35 2.42 12.16
N VAL A 109 -1.27 1.67 11.96
CA VAL A 109 0.09 2.16 12.22
C VAL A 109 0.62 3.01 11.07
N ALA A 110 0.53 2.49 9.84
CA ALA A 110 1.11 3.15 8.67
C ALA A 110 0.41 2.77 7.37
N ARG A 111 0.56 3.63 6.36
CA ARG A 111 0.16 3.33 4.98
C ARG A 111 1.39 2.91 4.19
N ALA A 112 1.29 1.83 3.41
CA ALA A 112 2.31 1.43 2.45
C ALA A 112 2.13 2.17 1.12
N TRP A 113 3.24 2.64 0.54
CA TRP A 113 3.24 3.43 -0.70
C TRP A 113 3.94 2.71 -1.84
N VAL A 114 5.05 2.03 -1.53
CA VAL A 114 5.90 1.40 -2.53
C VAL A 114 6.24 -0.01 -2.05
N ARG A 115 6.11 -0.97 -2.96
CA ARG A 115 6.65 -2.32 -2.81
C ARG A 115 8.02 -2.38 -3.44
N LEU A 116 8.97 -2.98 -2.74
CA LEU A 116 10.34 -3.24 -3.15
C LEU A 116 10.59 -4.74 -3.07
N ARG A 117 10.91 -5.38 -4.20
CA ARG A 117 11.34 -6.78 -4.19
C ARG A 117 12.85 -6.86 -4.02
N PRO A 118 13.40 -7.53 -2.99
CA PRO A 118 14.85 -7.67 -2.86
C PRO A 118 15.45 -8.44 -4.06
N PRO A 119 16.70 -8.16 -4.45
CA PRO A 119 17.34 -8.90 -5.53
C PRO A 119 17.62 -10.34 -5.06
N ARG A 120 17.51 -11.29 -5.97
CA ARG A 120 17.85 -12.69 -5.70
C ARG A 120 19.37 -12.83 -5.68
N GLY A 121 20.01 -12.52 -4.55
CA GLY A 121 21.44 -12.75 -4.30
C GLY A 121 22.33 -11.49 -4.38
N PRO A 122 23.62 -11.62 -4.00
CA PRO A 122 24.57 -10.50 -3.96
C PRO A 122 24.96 -10.08 -5.38
N GLN A 123 24.36 -8.99 -5.89
CA GLN A 123 24.77 -8.37 -7.15
C GLN A 123 26.11 -7.66 -6.98
N ARG A 124 27.22 -8.33 -7.34
CA ARG A 124 28.58 -7.75 -7.36
C ARG A 124 28.82 -6.78 -8.54
N SER A 125 27.83 -6.52 -9.40
CA SER A 125 27.98 -5.63 -10.55
C SER A 125 26.87 -4.58 -10.57
N LEU A 126 27.25 -3.31 -10.78
CA LEU A 126 26.35 -2.15 -10.82
C LEU A 126 25.58 -2.00 -12.15
N ARG A 127 25.99 -2.73 -13.19
CA ARG A 127 25.48 -2.58 -14.57
C ARG A 127 24.11 -3.23 -14.89
N PRO A 128 23.57 -4.21 -14.13
CA PRO A 128 22.20 -4.73 -14.33
C PRO A 128 21.16 -4.21 -13.33
N VAL A 129 21.47 -3.16 -12.56
CA VAL A 129 20.59 -2.67 -11.48
C VAL A 129 19.32 -2.00 -12.02
N LEU A 130 19.41 -1.25 -13.13
CA LEU A 130 18.26 -0.50 -13.66
C LEU A 130 17.04 -1.38 -14.01
N PRO A 131 17.15 -2.45 -14.83
CA PRO A 131 16.01 -3.30 -15.17
C PRO A 131 15.39 -4.00 -13.95
N TRP A 132 16.22 -4.36 -12.95
CA TRP A 132 15.72 -4.92 -11.69
C TRP A 132 14.96 -3.86 -10.88
N VAL A 133 15.48 -2.64 -10.73
CA VAL A 133 14.80 -1.54 -10.03
C VAL A 133 13.42 -1.26 -10.64
N PHE A 134 13.30 -1.20 -11.98
CA PHE A 134 12.01 -0.96 -12.65
C PHE A 134 10.99 -2.09 -12.47
N SER A 135 11.42 -3.33 -12.24
CA SER A 135 10.54 -4.48 -11.97
C SER A 135 10.24 -4.67 -10.47
N ALA A 136 11.21 -4.30 -9.62
CA ALA A 136 11.17 -4.50 -8.18
C ALA A 136 10.36 -3.42 -7.46
N VAL A 137 10.41 -2.18 -7.95
CA VAL A 137 9.74 -1.02 -7.36
C VAL A 137 8.35 -0.87 -7.99
N ARG A 138 7.29 -1.18 -7.24
CA ARG A 138 5.91 -1.00 -7.71
C ARG A 138 5.15 -0.07 -6.77
N PRO A 139 4.58 1.04 -7.25
CA PRO A 139 3.71 1.86 -6.43
C PRO A 139 2.44 1.09 -6.08
N LEU A 140 2.03 1.19 -4.81
CA LEU A 140 0.76 0.66 -4.32
C LEU A 140 -0.30 1.75 -4.54
N VAL A 141 -0.56 2.04 -5.82
CA VAL A 141 -1.52 3.07 -6.22
C VAL A 141 -2.90 2.65 -5.75
N VAL A 142 -3.51 3.54 -4.96
CA VAL A 142 -4.93 3.50 -4.65
C VAL A 142 -5.66 3.95 -5.90
N LEU A 143 -6.20 3.00 -6.67
CA LEU A 143 -7.20 3.37 -7.67
C LEU A 143 -8.44 3.82 -6.90
N PRO A 144 -8.93 5.06 -7.10
CA PRO A 144 -10.24 5.41 -6.58
C PRO A 144 -11.22 4.39 -7.17
N ALA A 145 -11.85 3.60 -6.32
CA ALA A 145 -12.96 2.76 -6.76
C ALA A 145 -13.95 3.71 -7.45
N GLY A 146 -14.11 3.53 -8.76
CA GLY A 146 -15.17 4.22 -9.48
C GLY A 146 -16.47 3.97 -8.73
N ARG A 147 -17.28 5.02 -8.57
CA ARG A 147 -18.63 4.92 -8.03
C ARG A 147 -19.38 3.86 -8.83
N SER A 148 -19.38 2.61 -8.38
CA SER A 148 -20.36 1.62 -8.79
C SER A 148 -21.62 1.98 -8.02
N GLY A 149 -22.41 2.87 -8.60
CA GLY A 149 -23.78 3.10 -8.16
C GLY A 149 -24.49 1.76 -8.10
N THR A 150 -25.04 1.45 -6.93
CA THR A 150 -25.96 0.34 -6.72
C THR A 150 -27.23 0.63 -7.51
N ALA A 151 -27.27 0.21 -8.76
CA ALA A 151 -28.54 -0.03 -9.44
C ALA A 151 -29.01 -1.43 -9.02
N SER A 152 -29.88 -1.47 -8.02
CA SER A 152 -30.74 -2.63 -7.76
C SER A 152 -31.68 -2.77 -8.97
N ALA A 153 -31.34 -3.67 -9.90
CA ALA A 153 -32.27 -4.14 -10.91
C ALA A 153 -32.57 -5.61 -10.63
N SER A 154 -33.80 -5.79 -10.18
CA SER A 154 -34.54 -6.99 -9.89
C SER A 154 -34.36 -8.14 -10.89
N SER A 155 -34.34 -9.34 -10.32
CA SER A 155 -34.44 -10.64 -10.95
C SER A 155 -35.61 -10.75 -11.93
N SER A 156 -35.30 -10.84 -13.22
CA SER A 156 -36.12 -11.55 -14.21
C SER A 156 -35.34 -11.60 -15.53
N SER A 157 -35.37 -12.75 -16.20
CA SER A 157 -34.89 -12.99 -17.57
C SER A 157 -33.45 -13.53 -17.72
N LEU A 158 -33.22 -14.74 -17.19
CA LEU A 158 -32.05 -15.59 -17.48
C LEU A 158 -32.31 -16.60 -18.60
N THR A 159 -33.06 -16.22 -19.64
CA THR A 159 -33.27 -17.08 -20.81
C THR A 159 -33.37 -16.24 -22.07
N SER A 160 -32.23 -16.01 -22.71
CA SER A 160 -32.02 -15.72 -24.14
C SER A 160 -30.89 -14.69 -24.32
N LEU A 161 -29.67 -15.17 -24.56
CA LEU A 161 -28.76 -14.64 -25.61
C LEU A 161 -27.40 -15.37 -25.63
N LEU A 162 -27.36 -16.67 -25.34
CA LEU A 162 -26.20 -17.53 -25.69
C LEU A 162 -26.24 -17.94 -27.17
N SER A 163 -26.46 -16.99 -28.06
CA SER A 163 -26.39 -17.23 -29.51
C SER A 163 -25.86 -16.01 -30.22
N ARG A 164 -24.76 -16.21 -30.98
CA ARG A 164 -24.05 -15.23 -31.82
C ARG A 164 -23.09 -14.39 -30.96
N LEU A 165 -21.77 -14.41 -31.12
CA LEU A 165 -20.98 -14.45 -32.35
C LEU A 165 -19.77 -15.40 -32.18
N SER A 166 -19.91 -16.60 -32.73
CA SER A 166 -18.78 -17.24 -33.40
C SER A 166 -18.65 -16.60 -34.79
N ARG A 167 -17.56 -15.87 -35.03
CA ARG A 167 -16.94 -15.72 -36.37
C ARG A 167 -15.69 -14.85 -36.31
N ARG A 168 -14.56 -15.51 -36.63
CA ARG A 168 -13.49 -15.13 -37.56
C ARG A 168 -12.91 -13.71 -37.46
N LEU A 169 -11.57 -13.62 -37.40
CA LEU A 169 -10.77 -13.07 -38.51
C LEU A 169 -9.27 -13.33 -38.27
N ARG A 170 -8.62 -13.87 -39.32
CA ARG A 170 -7.17 -13.85 -39.56
C ARG A 170 -6.72 -12.41 -39.82
N ALA A 171 -5.47 -12.11 -39.47
CA ALA A 171 -4.70 -11.03 -40.08
C ALA A 171 -3.34 -11.58 -40.52
N ARG A 172 -2.81 -10.96 -41.58
CA ARG A 172 -1.62 -11.30 -42.39
C ARG A 172 -0.32 -11.39 -41.61
#